data_AF-A0A1I5G3S1-F1
#
_entry.id   AF-A0A1I5G3S1-F1
#
_cell.length_a   1.000
_cell.length_b   1.000
_cell.length_c   1.000
_cell.angle_alpha   90.00
_cell.angle_beta   90.00
_cell.angle_gamma   90.00
#
_symmetry.space_group_name_H-M   'P 1'
#
loop_
_entity.id
_entity.type
_entity.pdbx_description
1 polymer ?
#
loop_
_entity_poly.entity_id
_entity_poly.type
_entity_poly.pdbx_seq_one_letter_code
_entity_poly.pdbx_strand_id
1 'polypeptide(L)'
;MTNLAMTIHAARRAQQRAIRRPQIEQLFLLSDTSSRVDRHLSALRLSRSALQEAIADGMPPAEADRLAGRTLVLADDGAIVTLAHLHGSKSRAYRRRDRRAYWKGAKA
;
A
#
# COMPACT_ATOMS: atom_id res chain seq x y z
N MET A 1 16.51 -5.57 4.89
CA MET A 1 15.77 -4.81 3.86
C MET A 1 14.82 -5.78 3.16
N THR A 2 13.52 -5.53 3.22
CA THR A 2 12.49 -6.40 2.61
C THR A 2 12.44 -6.11 1.12
N ASN A 3 12.82 -7.06 0.26
CA ASN A 3 12.77 -6.85 -1.18
C ASN A 3 11.35 -7.00 -1.72
N LEU A 4 10.53 -5.95 -1.58
CA LEU A 4 9.16 -5.89 -2.08
C LEU A 4 9.15 -5.74 -3.61
N ALA A 5 8.59 -6.73 -4.31
CA ALA A 5 8.41 -6.64 -5.77
C ALA A 5 7.33 -5.60 -6.10
N MET A 6 7.65 -4.65 -6.98
CA MET A 6 6.69 -3.63 -7.44
C MET A 6 6.37 -3.86 -8.91
N THR A 7 5.08 -3.86 -9.23
CA THR A 7 4.64 -3.82 -10.63
C THR A 7 5.01 -2.47 -11.28
N ILE A 8 5.06 -2.44 -12.62
CA ILE A 8 5.27 -1.19 -13.38
C ILE A 8 4.22 -0.13 -12.99
N HIS A 9 2.98 -0.56 -12.77
CA HIS A 9 1.91 0.33 -12.33
C HIS A 9 2.19 0.92 -10.95
N ALA A 10 2.59 0.10 -9.97
CA ALA A 10 2.96 0.56 -8.65
C ALA A 10 4.14 1.52 -8.67
N ALA A 11 5.18 1.24 -9.46
CA ALA A 11 6.35 2.11 -9.60
C ALA A 11 5.97 3.51 -10.12
N ARG A 12 5.18 3.57 -11.21
CA ARG A 12 4.67 4.84 -11.74
C ARG A 12 3.83 5.60 -10.71
N ARG A 13 2.99 4.89 -9.96
CA ARG A 13 2.13 5.48 -8.92
C ARG A 13 2.90 5.96 -7.70
N ALA A 14 4.01 5.31 -7.34
CA ALA A 14 4.91 5.76 -6.29
C ALA A 14 5.55 7.10 -6.69
N GLN A 15 6.11 7.16 -7.90
CA GLN A 15 6.75 8.35 -8.44
C GLN A 15 5.78 9.54 -8.52
N GLN A 16 4.59 9.33 -9.10
CA GLN A 16 3.56 10.38 -9.22
C GLN A 16 3.11 10.96 -7.87
N ARG A 17 3.28 10.21 -6.78
CA ARG A 17 2.87 10.62 -5.43
C ARG A 17 4.06 10.94 -4.52
N ALA A 18 5.27 11.00 -5.09
CA ALA A 18 6.51 11.21 -4.36
C ALA A 18 6.70 10.25 -3.16
N ILE A 19 6.19 9.01 -3.27
CA ILE A 19 6.34 7.98 -2.25
C ILE A 19 7.65 7.25 -2.52
N ARG A 20 8.58 7.31 -1.55
CA ARG A 20 9.91 6.72 -1.67
C ARG A 20 9.91 5.26 -1.22
N ARG A 21 10.92 4.51 -1.65
CA ARG A 21 11.07 3.09 -1.28
C ARG A 21 11.06 2.83 0.24
N PRO A 22 11.75 3.61 1.09
CA PRO A 22 11.69 3.41 2.55
C PRO A 22 10.27 3.54 3.11
N GLN A 23 9.45 4.44 2.56
CA GLN A 23 8.05 4.62 2.98
C GLN A 23 7.18 3.44 2.60
N ILE A 24 7.43 2.82 1.44
CA ILE A 24 6.73 1.62 1.00
C ILE A 24 7.06 0.45 1.93
N GLU A 25 8.33 0.31 2.30
CA GLU A 25 8.81 -0.71 3.23
C GLU A 25 8.21 -0.50 4.62
N GLN A 26 8.23 0.73 5.14
CA GLN A 26 7.58 1.08 6.41
C GLN A 26 6.07 0.83 6.38
N LEU A 27 5.39 1.20 5.28
CA LEU A 27 3.96 0.92 5.12
C LEU A 27 3.65 -0.57 5.17
N PHE A 28 4.48 -1.40 4.55
CA PHE A 28 4.30 -2.85 4.55
C PHE A 28 4.60 -3.45 5.93
N LEU A 29 5.68 -3.00 6.59
CA LEU A 29 6.12 -3.54 7.87
C LEU A 29 5.19 -3.17 9.03
N LEU A 30 4.68 -1.93 9.03
CA LEU A 30 3.92 -1.38 10.15
C LEU A 30 2.40 -1.47 9.93
N SER A 31 1.94 -1.93 8.77
CA SER A 31 0.49 -2.04 8.53
C SER A 31 -0.15 -3.05 9.47
N ASP A 32 -1.14 -2.59 10.22
CA ASP A 32 -1.95 -3.39 11.15
C ASP A 32 -3.34 -3.69 10.58
N THR A 33 -3.74 -2.95 9.55
CA THR A 33 -5.08 -3.06 8.96
C THR A 33 -5.00 -3.67 7.56
N SER A 34 -5.63 -4.83 7.38
CA SER A 34 -5.80 -5.46 6.07
C SER A 34 -7.28 -5.53 5.67
N SER A 35 -7.56 -5.30 4.39
CA SER A 35 -8.91 -5.45 3.84
C SER A 35 -8.86 -6.02 2.43
N ARG A 36 -9.65 -7.05 2.17
CA ARG A 36 -9.78 -7.63 0.83
C ARG A 36 -10.45 -6.62 -0.10
N VAL A 37 -9.78 -6.31 -1.21
CA VAL A 37 -10.31 -5.42 -2.26
C VAL A 37 -10.71 -6.19 -3.52
N ASP A 38 -10.11 -7.35 -3.78
CA ASP A 38 -10.53 -8.30 -4.82
C ASP A 38 -10.17 -9.74 -4.37
N ARG A 39 -10.55 -10.77 -5.12
CA ARG A 39 -10.25 -12.18 -4.84
C ARG A 39 -8.77 -12.42 -4.56
N HIS A 40 -7.89 -11.72 -5.28
CA HIS A 40 -6.44 -11.87 -5.22
C HIS A 40 -5.72 -10.60 -4.76
N LEU A 41 -6.46 -9.63 -4.19
CA LEU A 41 -5.90 -8.34 -3.82
C LEU A 41 -6.30 -7.93 -2.40
N SER A 42 -5.32 -7.48 -1.64
CA SER A 42 -5.49 -6.98 -0.28
C SER A 42 -4.93 -5.56 -0.15
N ALA A 43 -5.69 -4.68 0.49
CA ALA A 43 -5.25 -3.34 0.83
C ALA A 43 -4.76 -3.29 2.28
N LEU A 44 -3.51 -2.92 2.45
CA LEU A 44 -2.81 -2.72 3.72
C LEU A 44 -2.73 -1.24 4.08
N ARG A 45 -3.00 -0.93 5.35
CA ARG A 45 -2.99 0.42 5.91
C ARG A 45 -2.49 0.41 7.35
N LEU A 46 -2.06 1.60 7.78
CA LEU A 46 -1.80 1.93 9.17
C LEU A 46 -3.04 2.54 9.81
N SER A 47 -3.46 2.02 10.96
CA SER A 47 -4.42 2.68 11.83
C SER A 47 -3.79 3.90 12.52
N ARG A 48 -4.63 4.71 13.16
CA ARG A 48 -4.14 5.83 13.97
C ARG A 48 -3.34 5.36 15.18
N SER A 49 -3.71 4.25 15.82
CA SER A 49 -2.98 3.72 16.97
C SER A 49 -1.60 3.22 16.57
N ALA A 50 -1.49 2.48 15.46
CA ALA A 50 -0.20 2.00 14.96
C ALA A 50 0.77 3.15 14.61
N LEU A 51 0.25 4.28 14.10
CA LEU A 51 1.07 5.48 13.88
C LEU A 51 1.55 6.12 15.19
N GLN A 52 0.70 6.16 16.22
CA GLN A 52 1.10 6.71 17.52
C GLN A 52 2.13 5.82 18.22
N GLU A 53 1.96 4.50 18.14
CA GLU A 53 2.93 3.53 18.63
C GLU A 53 4.27 3.69 17.89
N ALA A 54 4.27 3.77 16.56
CA ALA A 54 5.48 3.99 15.79
C ALA A 54 6.20 5.30 16.18
N ILE A 55 5.46 6.38 16.48
CA ILE A 55 6.03 7.64 16.96
C ILE A 55 6.64 7.46 18.36
N ALA A 56 5.95 6.76 19.26
CA ALA A 56 6.46 6.45 20.59
C ALA A 56 7.74 5.60 20.54
N ASP A 57 7.85 4.73 19.54
CA ASP A 57 9.03 3.89 19.26
C ASP A 57 10.16 4.63 18.51
N GLY A 58 10.03 5.94 18.32
CA GLY A 58 11.08 6.81 17.78
C GLY A 58 10.94 7.18 16.31
N MET A 59 9.84 6.85 15.64
CA MET A 59 9.55 7.38 14.31
C MET A 59 9.32 8.91 14.37
N PRO A 60 9.97 9.71 13.51
CA PRO A 60 9.68 11.14 13.45
C PRO A 60 8.20 11.40 13.10
N PRO A 61 7.49 12.31 13.79
CA PRO A 61 6.09 12.61 13.50
C PRO A 61 5.83 12.99 12.03
N ALA A 62 6.76 13.74 11.43
CA ALA A 62 6.69 14.13 10.02
C ALA A 62 6.81 12.94 9.04
N GLU A 63 7.37 11.80 9.46
CA GLU A 63 7.36 10.57 8.67
C GLU A 63 6.04 9.82 8.88
N ALA A 64 5.56 9.72 10.12
CA ALA A 64 4.25 9.16 10.43
C ALA A 64 3.13 9.85 9.63
N ASP A 65 3.16 11.19 9.52
CA ASP A 65 2.21 11.97 8.71
C ASP A 65 2.27 11.63 7.21
N ARG A 66 3.45 11.27 6.68
CA ARG A 66 3.60 10.85 5.28
C ARG A 66 2.97 9.49 5.03
N LEU A 67 3.06 8.59 6.01
CA LEU A 67 2.45 7.25 5.99
C LEU A 67 0.94 7.32 6.25
N ALA A 68 0.48 8.32 7.00
CA ALA A 68 -0.93 8.51 7.32
C ALA A 68 -1.81 8.59 6.06
N GLY A 69 -2.89 7.81 6.08
CA GLY A 69 -3.85 7.73 4.97
C GLY A 69 -3.31 7.08 3.68
N ARG A 70 -2.05 6.61 3.66
CA ARG A 70 -1.51 5.82 2.56
C ARG A 70 -2.05 4.40 2.63
N THR A 71 -2.15 3.78 1.46
CA THR A 71 -2.63 2.42 1.30
C THR A 71 -1.77 1.72 0.27
N LEU A 72 -1.35 0.52 0.61
CA LEU A 72 -0.58 -0.36 -0.23
C LEU A 72 -1.50 -1.51 -0.66
N VAL A 73 -1.58 -1.78 -1.96
CA VAL A 73 -2.37 -2.91 -2.49
C VAL A 73 -1.42 -4.02 -2.92
N LEU A 74 -1.57 -5.17 -2.28
CA LEU A 74 -0.81 -6.39 -2.54
C LEU A 74 -1.63 -7.40 -3.33
N ALA A 75 -0.95 -8.13 -4.20
CA ALA A 75 -1.42 -9.40 -4.72
C ALA A 75 -1.03 -10.56 -3.78
N ASP A 76 -1.66 -11.72 -3.97
CA ASP A 76 -1.43 -12.93 -3.16
C ASP A 76 0.03 -13.43 -3.26
N ASP A 77 0.73 -13.13 -4.36
CA ASP A 77 2.15 -13.43 -4.57
C ASP A 77 3.11 -12.44 -3.86
N GLY A 78 2.56 -11.47 -3.12
CA GLY A 78 3.31 -10.44 -2.42
C GLY A 78 3.72 -9.26 -3.29
N ALA A 79 3.35 -9.21 -4.57
CA ALA A 79 3.66 -8.08 -5.44
C ALA A 79 2.82 -6.85 -5.08
N ILE A 80 3.47 -5.69 -5.03
CA ILE A 80 2.78 -4.40 -4.88
C ILE A 80 2.18 -4.02 -6.23
N VAL A 81 0.84 -4.01 -6.27
CA VAL A 81 0.07 -3.67 -7.47
C VAL A 81 -0.14 -2.17 -7.57
N THR A 82 -0.40 -1.48 -6.45
CA THR A 82 -0.53 -0.02 -6.45
C THR A 82 -0.33 0.58 -5.05
N LEU A 83 -0.08 1.89 -5.03
CA LEU A 83 -0.08 2.73 -3.83
C LEU A 83 -1.17 3.78 -4.00
N ALA A 84 -1.90 4.13 -2.96
CA ALA A 84 -3.00 5.08 -3.06
C ALA A 84 -3.27 5.83 -1.75
N HIS A 85 -4.07 6.89 -1.86
CA HIS A 85 -4.79 7.49 -0.74
C HIS A 85 -6.22 6.96 -0.76
N LEU A 86 -6.51 5.94 0.05
CA LEU A 86 -7.87 5.39 0.15
C LEU A 86 -8.60 6.00 1.34
N HIS A 87 -9.42 7.01 1.06
CA HIS A 87 -10.38 7.52 2.03
C HIS A 87 -11.63 6.62 2.09
N GLY A 88 -11.95 6.13 3.29
CA GLY A 88 -13.24 5.49 3.62
C GLY A 88 -13.74 4.48 2.59
N SER A 89 -14.88 4.80 1.97
CA SER A 89 -15.62 3.95 1.01
C SER A 89 -14.89 3.70 -0.31
N LYS A 90 -13.80 4.41 -0.63
CA LYS A 90 -13.06 4.26 -1.90
C LYS A 90 -12.38 2.91 -2.05
N SER A 91 -12.11 2.18 -0.97
CA SER A 91 -11.70 0.76 -1.05
C SER A 91 -12.77 -0.12 -1.72
N ARG A 92 -14.06 0.24 -1.61
CA ARG A 92 -15.14 -0.46 -2.34
C ARG A 92 -15.05 -0.26 -3.85
N ALA A 93 -14.45 0.83 -4.33
CA ALA A 93 -14.23 1.01 -5.77
C ALA A 93 -13.24 0.00 -6.35
N TYR A 94 -12.35 -0.55 -5.51
CA TYR A 94 -11.48 -1.68 -5.89
C TYR A 94 -12.21 -3.02 -5.80
N ARG A 95 -13.31 -3.13 -5.05
CA ARG A 95 -14.23 -4.30 -5.06
C ARG A 95 -15.06 -4.43 -6.33
N ARG A 96 -14.77 -3.64 -7.37
CA ARG A 96 -15.52 -3.72 -8.63
C ARG A 96 -15.30 -5.10 -9.24
N ARG A 97 -16.42 -5.82 -9.44
CA ARG A 97 -16.50 -7.10 -10.13
C ARG A 97 -15.64 -7.07 -11.40
N ASP A 98 -14.60 -7.87 -11.34
CA ASP A 98 -13.69 -8.28 -12.39
C ASP A 98 -14.28 -8.21 -13.80
N ARG A 99 -13.58 -7.50 -14.69
CA ARG A 99 -13.61 -7.82 -16.13
C ARG A 99 -12.25 -7.71 -16.84
N ARG A 100 -11.16 -7.20 -16.22
CA ARG A 100 -9.83 -7.16 -16.85
C ARG A 100 -8.71 -7.14 -15.81
N ALA A 101 -7.83 -8.14 -15.85
CA ALA A 101 -6.57 -8.16 -15.10
C ALA A 101 -5.60 -7.11 -15.67
N TYR A 102 -5.71 -5.86 -15.22
CA TYR A 102 -4.87 -4.73 -15.69
C TYR A 102 -3.40 -4.80 -15.20
N TRP A 103 -3.03 -5.82 -14.43
CA TRP A 103 -1.71 -5.98 -13.82
C TRP A 103 -0.89 -7.14 -14.41
N LYS A 104 -1.45 -7.96 -15.33
CA LYS A 104 -0.66 -8.95 -16.07
C LYS A 104 0.20 -8.24 -17.12
N GLY A 105 1.42 -7.89 -16.72
CA GLY A 105 2.40 -7.23 -17.57
C GLY A 105 3.78 -7.17 -16.92
N ALA A 106 4.19 -8.22 -16.22
CA ALA A 106 5.60 -8.50 -16.00
C ALA A 106 5.96 -9.64 -16.94
N LYS A 107 6.63 -9.33 -18.06
CA LYS A 107 7.29 -10.35 -18.87
C LYS A 107 8.45 -10.92 -18.06
N ALA A 108 8.58 -12.25 -18.14
CA ALA A 108 9.72 -13.04 -17.67
C ALA A 108 11.05 -12.54 -18.25
#